data_AF-A0A356AV40-F1
#
_entry.id   AF-A0A356AV40-F1
#
_cell.length_a   1.000
_cell.length_b   1.000
_cell.length_c   1.000
_cell.angle_alpha   90.00
_cell.angle_beta   90.00
_cell.angle_gamma   90.00
#
_symmetry.space_group_name_H-M   'P 1'
#
loop_
_entity.id
_entity.type
_entity.pdbx_description
1 polymer ?
#
loop_
_entity_poly.entity_id
_entity_poly.type
_entity_poly.pdbx_seq_one_letter_code
_entity_poly.pdbx_strand_id
1 'polypeptide(L)' 'YAIFPNMTVYRNVEYGLKNKKLSKEEIKKRMEEILRIVQLTEYKDRYPNQLSGGQQQRV' A
#
# COMPACT_ATOMS: atom_id res chain seq x y z
N TYR A 1 -5.02 5.72 12.83
CA TYR A 1 -4.44 5.26 11.55
C TYR A 1 -4.26 3.77 11.68
N ALA A 2 -5.06 2.96 10.99
CA ALA A 2 -5.02 1.52 11.13
C ALA A 2 -4.20 0.93 9.98
N ILE A 3 -2.89 0.81 10.19
CA ILE A 3 -2.04 -0.04 9.35
C ILE A 3 -2.24 -1.47 9.84
N PHE A 4 -2.52 -2.38 8.92
CA PHE A 4 -2.64 -3.80 9.18
C PHE A 4 -1.22 -4.41 9.28
N PRO A 5 -0.77 -4.85 10.47
CA PRO A 5 0.60 -5.31 10.68
C PRO A 5 0.89 -6.66 10.01
N ASN A 6 -0.17 -7.43 9.73
CA ASN A 6 -0.13 -8.74 9.07
C ASN A 6 -0.29 -8.65 7.54
N MET A 7 -0.27 -7.44 6.97
CA MET A 7 -0.33 -7.20 5.53
C MET A 7 0.93 -6.49 5.05
N THR A 8 1.33 -6.73 3.80
CA THR A 8 2.39 -5.95 3.16
C THR A 8 1.93 -4.52 2.90
N VAL A 9 2.85 -3.60 2.61
CA VAL A 9 2.53 -2.23 2.17
C VAL A 9 1.54 -2.25 1.00
N TYR A 10 1.77 -3.11 0.00
CA TYR A 10 0.87 -3.26 -1.13
C TYR A 10 -0.56 -3.61 -0.69
N ARG A 11 -0.71 -4.60 0.20
CA ARG A 11 -2.02 -5.05 0.67
C ARG A 11 -2.71 -4.03 1.58
N ASN A 12 -1.94 -3.28 2.36
CA ASN A 12 -2.47 -2.17 3.18
C ASN A 12 -3.12 -1.11 2.29
N VAL A 13 -2.40 -0.65 1.27
CA VAL A 13 -2.91 0.37 0.34
C VAL A 13 -4.05 -0.18 -0.53
N GLU A 14 -3.94 -1.43 -0.99
CA GLU A 14 -5.00 -2.11 -1.76
C GLU A 14 -6.31 -2.21 -0.97
N TYR A 15 -6.25 -2.40 0.35
CA TYR A 15 -7.43 -2.50 1.20
C TYR A 15 -8.33 -1.26 1.08
N GLY A 16 -7.75 -0.07 0.93
CA GLY A 16 -8.50 1.17 0.70
C GLY A 16 -9.21 1.25 -0.65
N LEU A 17 -8.83 0.41 -1.61
CA LEU A 17 -9.41 0.35 -2.96
C LEU A 17 -10.46 -0.77 -3.11
N LYS A 18 -10.50 -1.76 -2.20
CA LYS A 18 -11.39 -2.93 -2.32
C LYS A 18 -12.89 -2.58 -2.44
N ASN A 19 -13.33 -1.51 -1.78
CA ASN A 19 -14.73 -1.10 -1.80
C ASN A 19 -15.15 -0.32 -3.06
N LYS A 20 -14.22 -0.04 -3.99
CA LYS A 20 -14.48 0.83 -5.15
C LYS A 20 -14.99 0.11 -6.40
N LYS A 21 -15.30 -1.20 -6.33
CA LYS A 21 -15.78 -2.03 -7.46
C LYS A 21 -14.92 -1.89 -8.73
N LEU A 22 -13.62 -1.73 -8.57
CA LEU A 22 -12.67 -1.56 -9.66
C LEU A 22 -12.29 -2.93 -10.25
N SER A 23 -11.94 -2.96 -11.54
CA SER A 23 -11.34 -4.15 -12.15
C SER A 23 -9.95 -4.40 -11.56
N LYS A 24 -9.46 -5.64 -11.66
CA LYS A 24 -8.11 -6.00 -11.18
C LYS A 24 -7.01 -5.17 -11.84
N GLU A 25 -7.17 -4.86 -13.13
CA GLU A 25 -6.22 -4.08 -13.91
C GLU A 25 -6.17 -2.61 -13.45
N GLU A 26 -7.35 -2.04 -13.18
CA GLU A 26 -7.49 -0.67 -12.66
C GLU A 26 -6.90 -0.56 -11.24
N ILE A 27 -7.09 -1.58 -10.39
CA ILE A 27 -6.45 -1.64 -9.06
C ILE A 27 -4.93 -1.65 -9.21
N LYS A 28 -4.39 -2.48 -10.12
CA LYS A 28 -2.94 -2.58 -10.33
C LYS A 28 -2.34 -1.24 -10.77
N LYS A 29 -2.97 -0.56 -11.73
CA LYS A 29 -2.52 0.75 -12.23
C LYS A 29 -2.52 1.79 -11.11
N ARG A 30 -3.61 1.89 -10.35
CA ARG A 30 -3.72 2.82 -9.22
C ARG A 30 -2.73 2.51 -8.10
N MET A 31 -2.48 1.23 -7.84
CA MET A 31 -1.50 0.80 -6.86
C MET A 31 -0.08 1.26 -7.23
N GLU A 32 0.30 1.12 -8.50
CA GLU A 32 1.60 1.61 -8.98
C GLU A 32 1.75 3.13 -8.84
N GLU A 33 0.68 3.88 -9.14
CA GLU A 33 0.65 5.34 -8.97
C GLU A 33 0.72 5.76 -7.50
N ILE A 34 -0.11 5.18 -6.63
CA ILE A 34 -0.14 5.52 -5.20
C ILE A 34 1.21 5.21 -4.56
N LEU A 35 1.76 4.02 -4.80
CA LEU A 35 3.06 3.62 -4.24
C LEU A 35 4.18 4.56 -4.67
N ARG A 36 4.12 5.11 -5.89
CA ARG A 36 5.08 6.11 -6.37
C ARG A 36 4.93 7.43 -5.64
N ILE A 37 3.69 7.91 -5.45
CA ILE A 37 3.38 9.17 -4.76
C ILE A 37 3.86 9.12 -3.31
N VAL A 38 3.62 8.02 -2.60
CA VAL A 38 4.04 7.86 -1.20
C VAL A 38 5.51 7.41 -1.05
N GLN A 39 6.21 7.26 -2.17
CA GLN A 39 7.61 6.81 -2.25
C GLN A 39 7.84 5.46 -1.55
N LEU A 40 6.93 4.51 -1.78
CA LEU A 40 6.98 3.15 -1.23
C LEU A 40 7.03 2.04 -2.29
N THR A 41 7.26 2.39 -3.57
CA THR A 41 7.33 1.41 -4.67
C THR A 41 8.31 0.25 -4.40
N GLU A 42 9.51 0.54 -3.89
CA GLU A 42 10.53 -0.49 -3.56
C GLU A 42 10.22 -1.27 -2.28
N TYR A 43 9.27 -0.78 -1.49
CA TYR A 43 8.87 -1.36 -0.21
C TYR A 43 7.53 -2.09 -0.27
N LYS A 44 6.94 -2.22 -1.47
CA LYS A 44 5.59 -2.77 -1.68
C LYS A 44 5.38 -4.15 -1.06
N ASP A 45 6.42 -4.98 -1.04
CA ASP A 45 6.39 -6.36 -0.54
C ASP A 45 6.81 -6.48 0.93
N ARG A 46 7.22 -5.36 1.56
CA ARG A 46 7.59 -5.33 2.97
C ARG A 46 6.37 -5.24 3.87
N TYR A 47 6.51 -5.76 5.08
CA TYR A 47 5.56 -5.58 6.17
C TYR A 47 5.86 -4.29 6.94
N PRO A 48 4.87 -3.71 7.65
CA PRO A 48 5.04 -2.47 8.41
C PRO A 48 6.22 -2.50 9.39
N ASN A 49 6.48 -3.64 10.04
CA ASN A 49 7.61 -3.81 10.97
C ASN A 49 8.99 -3.78 10.28
N GLN A 50 9.06 -3.83 8.95
CA GLN A 50 10.30 -3.71 8.16
C GLN A 50 10.50 -2.30 7.57
N LEU A 51 9.66 -1.35 7.97
CA LEU A 51 9.69 0.05 7.57
C LEU A 51 10.15 0.93 8.74
N SER A 52 10.82 2.04 8.42
CA SER A 52 11.08 3.10 9.39
C SER A 52 9.78 3.77 9.84
N GLY A 53 9.77 4.44 11.00
CA GLY A 53 8.57 5.14 11.49
C GLY A 53 8.02 6.17 10.49
N GLY A 54 8.89 6.91 9.80
CA GLY A 54 8.47 7.85 8.76
C GLY A 54 7.92 7.16 7.50
N GLN A 55 8.40 5.97 7.16
CA GLN A 55 7.82 5.14 6.09
C GLN A 55 6.46 4.58 6.50
N GLN A 56 6.31 4.12 7.75
CA GLN A 56 5.04 3.63 8.28
C GLN A 56 3.97 4.73 8.25
N GLN A 57 4.30 5.98 8.56
CA GLN A 57 3.34 7.10 8.48
C GLN A 57 2.76 7.36 7.08
N ARG A 58 3.38 6.80 6.02
CA ARG A 58 2.96 6.98 4.62
C ARG A 58 2.19 5.78 4.04
N VAL A 59 2.04 4.69 4.80
CA VAL A 59 1.24 3.50 4.43
C VAL A 59 -0.21 3.71 4.79
#